data_AF-A0A822BIH7-F1
#
_entry.id   AF-A0A822BIH7-F1
#
_cell.length_a   1.000
_cell.length_b   1.000
_cell.length_c   1.000
_cell.angle_alpha   90.00
_cell.angle_beta   90.00
_cell.angle_gamma   90.00
#
_symmetry.space_group_name_H-M   'P 1'
#
loop_
_entity.id
_entity.type
_entity.pdbx_description
1 polymer ?
#
loop_
_entity_poly.entity_id
_entity_poly.type
_entity_poly.pdbx_seq_one_letter_code
_entity_poly.pdbx_strand_id
1 'polypeptide(L)'
;PLYIRSKSNFSSCSQYSLSPSSTFQSIPSFSIIHFAGQVQYDVRSFLEKNRDYLAPEIIQVLRSSHVQLVSSLFQLPLTKTGALQENSNQQYHTSIIESTQTNFDLNNTLLPLNASHNRVQATVSTYFRYSLTDLFSKMINGSPKFVRCFKPNNDRVPGCFDAQTVLEQLKYSGILAAAKIRHYGFSHRIPFANFIQRYSILAYPISIDLPLTRETCENILHKLKMQNWTTGKSKVFLKYYHAEQLTRLYSNMIRAIITIQSYVRMRLVRSRFKQRQYKHSNDMIIQELHRHPKFSRPIIDNEQLKKDKAAIYIQSCIRGYLQRCHIKQIDKLKSKVTLSYETAATIIQKCFRGYLTRKAYYLYRQRLHTQILCFLQQIELISNDFFTKIVKT
;
A
#
# COMPACT_ATOMS: atom_id res chain seq x y z
N PRO A 1 26.11 -31.39 -12.53
CA PRO A 1 27.28 -32.23 -12.88
C PRO A 1 26.85 -33.69 -13.14
N LEU A 2 26.27 -33.93 -14.31
CA LEU A 2 26.34 -35.25 -14.93
C LEU A 2 27.81 -35.42 -15.26
N TYR A 3 28.49 -36.29 -14.50
CA TYR A 3 29.80 -36.77 -14.86
C TYR A 3 29.63 -37.53 -16.18
N ILE A 4 29.74 -36.81 -17.30
CA ILE A 4 30.25 -37.40 -18.52
C ILE A 4 31.65 -37.83 -18.12
N ARG A 5 31.82 -39.13 -17.91
CA ARG A 5 33.13 -39.71 -17.71
C ARG A 5 33.89 -39.44 -19.01
N SER A 6 34.65 -38.35 -19.06
CA SER A 6 35.79 -38.22 -19.96
C SER A 6 36.82 -39.24 -19.46
N LYS A 7 36.56 -40.52 -19.72
CA LYS A 7 37.68 -41.40 -20.00
C LYS A 7 38.21 -40.88 -21.32
N SER A 8 39.33 -40.20 -21.23
CA SER A 8 40.31 -40.00 -22.29
C SER A 8 40.77 -41.36 -22.84
N ASN A 9 39.84 -42.06 -23.48
CA ASN A 9 40.06 -43.19 -24.37
C ASN A 9 39.28 -42.88 -25.66
N PHE A 10 39.59 -41.73 -26.27
CA PHE A 10 39.37 -41.51 -27.69
C PHE A 10 40.56 -42.07 -28.49
N SER A 11 41.09 -43.20 -28.02
CA SER A 11 42.04 -44.03 -28.71
C SER A 11 41.40 -45.41 -28.78
N SER A 12 41.09 -45.82 -30.01
CA SER A 12 40.64 -47.15 -30.42
C SER A 12 39.38 -47.70 -29.71
N CYS A 13 38.19 -47.26 -30.13
CA CYS A 13 36.97 -48.06 -29.97
C CYS A 13 36.24 -48.12 -31.32
N SER A 14 36.96 -48.63 -32.32
CA SER A 14 36.43 -49.05 -33.61
C SER A 14 36.59 -50.56 -33.70
N GLN A 15 35.93 -51.31 -32.80
CA GLN A 15 35.71 -52.73 -33.03
C GLN A 15 34.49 -52.87 -33.95
N TYR A 16 34.72 -52.62 -35.24
CA TYR A 16 33.81 -53.05 -36.29
C TYR A 16 34.06 -54.55 -36.48
N SER A 17 33.16 -55.41 -35.99
CA SER A 17 33.18 -56.81 -36.36
C SER A 17 32.49 -56.97 -37.70
N LEU A 18 33.27 -56.96 -38.78
CA LEU A 18 32.85 -57.51 -40.07
C LEU A 18 33.04 -59.03 -39.98
N SER A 19 31.98 -59.79 -39.74
CA SER A 19 32.01 -61.25 -39.90
C SER A 19 31.82 -61.58 -41.38
N PRO A 20 32.80 -62.19 -42.09
CA PRO A 20 32.60 -62.68 -43.43
C PRO A 20 31.88 -64.03 -43.31
N SER A 21 30.56 -64.02 -43.24
CA SER A 21 29.77 -65.24 -43.33
C SER A 21 29.66 -65.62 -44.80
N SER A 22 30.51 -66.55 -45.20
CA SER A 22 30.51 -67.22 -46.50
C SER A 22 29.24 -68.07 -46.67
N THR A 23 28.14 -67.49 -47.15
CA THR A 23 27.08 -68.19 -47.88
C THR A 23 26.16 -67.19 -48.59
N PHE A 24 25.66 -67.58 -49.76
CA PHE A 24 24.88 -66.81 -50.71
C PHE A 24 23.80 -65.87 -50.10
N GLN A 25 23.70 -64.64 -50.64
CA GLN A 25 22.64 -63.64 -50.39
C GLN A 25 22.56 -62.99 -48.99
N SER A 26 23.67 -62.69 -48.30
CA SER A 26 23.59 -61.80 -47.13
C SER A 26 23.51 -60.32 -47.55
N ILE A 27 22.41 -59.64 -47.22
CA ILE A 27 22.24 -58.19 -47.36
C ILE A 27 23.40 -57.47 -46.64
N PRO A 28 24.07 -56.46 -47.28
CA PRO A 28 25.15 -55.73 -46.63
C PRO A 28 24.62 -55.03 -45.38
N SER A 29 25.12 -55.46 -44.23
CA SER A 29 24.70 -54.94 -42.93
C SER A 29 25.88 -54.84 -41.97
N PHE A 30 25.78 -53.96 -40.98
CA PHE A 30 26.75 -53.80 -39.91
C PHE A 30 26.04 -53.63 -38.58
N SER A 31 26.73 -53.80 -37.46
CA SER A 31 26.12 -53.63 -36.14
C SER A 31 26.83 -52.56 -35.31
N ILE A 32 26.05 -51.81 -34.52
CA ILE A 32 26.55 -50.86 -33.53
C ILE A 32 26.04 -51.28 -32.16
N ILE A 33 26.92 -51.29 -31.17
CA ILE A 33 26.55 -51.48 -29.77
C ILE A 33 26.12 -50.13 -29.20
N HIS A 34 24.81 -49.89 -29.14
CA HIS A 34 24.24 -48.72 -28.48
C HIS A 34 24.12 -48.94 -26.97
N PHE A 35 23.86 -47.86 -26.24
CA PHE A 35 23.54 -47.92 -24.82
C PHE A 35 22.34 -48.84 -24.52
N ALA A 36 21.40 -48.95 -25.46
CA ALA A 36 20.20 -49.80 -25.37
C ALA A 36 20.44 -51.28 -25.73
N GLY A 37 21.61 -51.62 -26.29
CA GLY A 37 21.89 -52.95 -26.86
C GLY A 37 22.49 -52.86 -28.27
N GLN A 38 22.82 -54.02 -28.83
CA GLN A 38 23.34 -54.13 -30.20
C GLN A 38 22.21 -53.98 -31.23
N VAL A 39 22.43 -53.15 -32.23
CA VAL A 39 21.49 -52.93 -33.34
C VAL A 39 22.20 -53.23 -34.65
N GLN A 40 21.58 -54.05 -35.49
CA GLN A 40 22.04 -54.34 -36.84
C GLN A 40 21.36 -53.39 -37.83
N TYR A 41 22.16 -52.74 -38.67
CA TYR A 41 21.77 -51.78 -39.68
C TYR A 41 21.95 -52.38 -41.06
N ASP A 42 20.89 -52.37 -41.86
CA ASP A 42 20.92 -52.67 -43.29
C ASP A 42 21.38 -51.44 -44.07
N VAL A 43 22.40 -51.58 -44.91
CA VAL A 43 23.02 -50.47 -45.64
C VAL A 43 22.26 -50.11 -46.92
N ARG A 44 21.26 -50.91 -47.33
CA ARG A 44 20.47 -50.64 -48.55
C ARG A 44 19.84 -49.24 -48.52
N SER A 45 20.03 -48.51 -49.62
CA SER A 45 19.58 -47.13 -49.82
C SER A 45 20.08 -46.09 -48.80
N PHE A 46 21.14 -46.36 -48.03
CA PHE A 46 21.75 -45.36 -47.14
C PHE A 46 22.19 -44.11 -47.90
N LEU A 47 22.83 -44.29 -49.05
CA LEU A 47 23.32 -43.18 -49.87
C LEU A 47 22.18 -42.35 -50.46
N GLU A 48 21.16 -42.99 -51.02
CA GLU A 48 19.99 -42.34 -51.62
C GLU A 48 19.22 -41.54 -50.55
N LYS A 49 18.89 -42.18 -49.41
CA LYS A 49 18.21 -41.54 -48.29
C LYS A 49 19.00 -40.38 -47.70
N ASN A 50 20.34 -40.47 -47.66
CA ASN A 50 21.18 -39.42 -47.10
C ASN A 50 21.40 -38.25 -48.07
N ARG A 51 21.37 -38.50 -49.38
CA ARG A 51 21.47 -37.47 -50.41
C ARG A 51 20.22 -36.60 -50.49
N ASP A 52 19.04 -37.19 -50.23
CA ASP A 52 17.74 -36.52 -50.29
C ASP A 52 17.59 -35.66 -51.56
N TYR A 53 18.01 -36.26 -52.67
CA TYR A 53 18.15 -35.55 -53.93
C TYR A 53 16.77 -35.26 -54.52
N LEU A 54 16.47 -33.98 -54.72
CA LEU A 54 15.33 -33.51 -55.46
C LEU A 54 15.81 -32.84 -56.75
N ALA A 55 15.25 -33.27 -57.88
CA ALA A 55 15.62 -32.74 -59.19
C ALA A 55 15.29 -31.24 -59.27
N PRO A 56 16.20 -30.40 -59.80
CA PRO A 56 16.02 -28.95 -59.82
C PRO A 56 14.81 -28.51 -60.66
N GLU A 57 14.44 -29.28 -61.68
CA GLU A 57 13.26 -29.05 -62.50
C GLU A 57 11.98 -29.13 -61.65
N ILE A 58 11.92 -30.09 -60.73
CA ILE A 58 10.78 -30.24 -59.81
C ILE A 58 10.73 -29.06 -58.83
N ILE A 59 11.87 -28.62 -58.30
CA ILE A 59 11.96 -27.44 -57.42
C ILE A 59 11.43 -26.20 -58.14
N GLN A 60 11.79 -26.03 -59.41
CA GLN A 60 11.36 -24.88 -60.20
C GLN A 60 9.85 -24.89 -60.45
N VAL A 61 9.27 -26.05 -60.78
CA VAL A 61 7.82 -26.20 -60.95
C VAL A 61 7.07 -25.89 -59.64
N LEU A 62 7.59 -26.33 -58.49
CA LEU A 62 6.97 -26.07 -57.20
C LEU A 62 7.04 -24.58 -56.82
N ARG A 63 8.13 -23.89 -57.16
CA ARG A 63 8.24 -22.42 -56.99
C ARG A 63 7.24 -21.65 -57.84
N SER A 64 6.93 -22.12 -59.05
CA SER A 64 5.95 -21.49 -59.95
C SER A 64 4.50 -21.90 -59.68
N SER A 65 4.24 -22.66 -58.62
CA SER A 65 2.89 -23.12 -58.30
C SER A 65 1.93 -21.95 -58.05
N HIS A 66 0.71 -22.04 -58.58
CA HIS A 66 -0.37 -21.08 -58.31
C HIS A 66 -0.88 -21.15 -56.86
N VAL A 67 -0.57 -22.24 -56.14
CA VAL A 67 -0.89 -22.36 -54.72
C VAL A 67 0.16 -21.60 -53.91
N GLN A 68 -0.24 -20.48 -53.32
CA GLN A 68 0.65 -19.57 -52.58
C GLN A 68 1.44 -20.26 -51.45
N LEU A 69 0.84 -21.24 -50.77
CA LEU A 69 1.53 -22.04 -49.75
C LEU A 69 2.69 -22.86 -50.35
N VAL A 70 2.47 -23.50 -51.50
CA VAL A 70 3.49 -24.33 -52.15
C VAL A 70 4.61 -23.45 -52.68
N SER A 71 4.27 -22.34 -53.34
CA SER A 71 5.26 -21.39 -53.85
C SER A 71 6.14 -20.82 -52.73
N SER A 72 5.55 -20.45 -51.58
CA SER A 72 6.31 -19.87 -50.46
C SER A 72 7.25 -20.86 -49.77
N LEU A 73 6.86 -22.14 -49.62
CA LEU A 73 7.71 -23.18 -49.02
C LEU A 73 9.02 -23.41 -49.78
N PHE A 74 9.03 -23.23 -51.10
CA PHE A 74 10.19 -23.48 -51.96
C PHE A 74 10.99 -22.22 -52.34
N GLN A 75 10.56 -21.04 -51.90
CA GLN A 75 11.26 -19.77 -52.09
C GLN A 75 12.21 -19.42 -50.94
N LEU A 76 11.92 -19.88 -49.72
CA LEU A 76 12.73 -19.56 -48.54
C LEU A 76 14.02 -20.40 -48.48
N PRO A 77 15.17 -19.81 -48.10
CA PRO A 77 16.40 -20.56 -47.91
C PRO A 77 16.33 -21.43 -46.65
N LEU A 78 16.99 -22.59 -46.70
CA LEU A 78 17.15 -23.46 -45.54
C LEU A 78 18.31 -23.00 -44.66
N THR A 79 18.09 -23.04 -43.35
CA THR A 79 19.12 -22.87 -42.32
C THR A 79 20.05 -24.10 -42.25
N LYS A 80 21.16 -24.00 -41.50
CA LYS A 80 22.11 -25.11 -41.30
C LYS A 80 21.48 -26.35 -40.62
N THR A 81 20.31 -26.21 -40.00
CA THR A 81 19.56 -27.30 -39.36
C THR A 81 18.50 -27.90 -40.28
N GLY A 82 18.32 -27.37 -41.50
CA GLY A 82 17.29 -27.80 -42.44
C GLY A 82 15.90 -27.19 -42.16
N ALA A 83 15.80 -26.22 -41.25
CA ALA A 83 14.57 -25.45 -41.04
C ALA A 83 14.47 -24.28 -42.02
N LEU A 84 13.25 -23.89 -42.41
CA LEU A 84 12.99 -22.70 -43.22
C LEU A 84 13.43 -21.45 -42.44
N GLN A 85 14.15 -20.55 -43.11
CA GLN A 85 14.49 -19.26 -42.54
C GLN A 85 13.26 -18.35 -42.55
N GLU A 86 12.76 -17.96 -41.37
CA GLU A 86 11.70 -16.97 -41.28
C GLU A 86 12.25 -15.58 -41.64
N ASN A 87 11.60 -14.89 -42.58
CA ASN A 87 11.85 -13.48 -42.84
C ASN A 87 11.18 -12.64 -41.74
N SER A 88 11.80 -12.57 -40.56
CA SER A 88 11.50 -11.50 -39.62
C SER A 88 12.14 -10.21 -40.14
N ASN A 89 11.43 -9.50 -41.05
CA ASN A 89 11.38 -8.04 -41.23
C ASN A 89 10.82 -7.64 -42.61
N GLN A 90 9.48 -7.56 -42.73
CA GLN A 90 8.86 -6.51 -43.55
C GLN A 90 8.37 -5.42 -42.59
N GLN A 91 9.27 -4.53 -42.19
CA GLN A 91 8.87 -3.21 -41.69
C GLN A 91 9.03 -2.23 -42.86
N TYR A 92 7.90 -1.82 -43.41
CA TYR A 92 7.79 -0.63 -44.24
C TYR A 92 8.21 0.59 -43.38
N HIS A 93 9.46 1.01 -43.49
CA HIS A 93 9.88 2.33 -43.05
C HIS A 93 10.39 3.11 -44.25
N THR A 94 9.51 3.97 -44.75
CA THR A 94 9.85 5.10 -45.60
C THR A 94 10.71 6.05 -44.77
N SER A 95 12.00 6.16 -45.08
CA SER A 95 12.82 7.27 -44.60
C SER A 95 13.85 7.67 -45.66
N ILE A 96 13.59 8.86 -46.19
CA ILE A 96 14.48 9.72 -46.97
C ILE A 96 15.80 9.89 -46.21
N ILE A 97 16.93 9.53 -46.81
CA ILE A 97 18.25 10.03 -46.42
C ILE A 97 19.08 10.30 -47.68
N GLU A 98 19.59 11.53 -47.73
CA GLU A 98 20.37 12.16 -48.80
C GLU A 98 21.80 11.61 -48.93
N SER A 99 22.28 11.68 -50.16
CA SER A 99 23.67 11.83 -50.63
C SER A 99 24.82 11.53 -49.65
N THR A 100 25.60 10.49 -49.95
CA THR A 100 27.06 10.62 -50.11
C THR A 100 27.56 9.53 -51.07
N GLN A 101 28.28 9.98 -52.09
CA GLN A 101 28.86 9.16 -53.15
C GLN A 101 29.99 8.29 -52.60
N THR A 102 29.83 6.97 -52.67
CA THR A 102 30.96 6.04 -52.86
C THR A 102 30.51 4.90 -53.76
N ASN A 103 31.25 4.70 -54.85
CA ASN A 103 31.02 3.69 -55.88
C ASN A 103 30.82 2.30 -55.28
N PHE A 104 29.64 1.71 -55.47
CA PHE A 104 29.43 0.27 -55.33
C PHE A 104 28.48 -0.25 -56.40
N ASP A 105 28.94 -1.32 -57.04
CA ASP A 105 28.46 -1.97 -58.24
C ASP A 105 26.95 -2.16 -58.38
N LEU A 106 26.45 -1.81 -59.56
CA LEU A 106 25.07 -1.89 -60.04
C LEU A 106 24.52 -3.32 -60.26
N ASN A 107 25.03 -4.35 -59.57
CA ASN A 107 24.77 -5.75 -59.95
C ASN A 107 24.16 -6.69 -58.89
N ASN A 108 23.62 -6.21 -57.76
CA ASN A 108 23.12 -7.12 -56.70
C ASN A 108 21.63 -7.02 -56.36
N THR A 109 20.76 -6.68 -57.33
CA THR A 109 19.29 -6.80 -57.17
C THR A 109 18.68 -8.04 -57.85
N LEU A 110 19.49 -9.06 -58.12
CA LEU A 110 19.01 -10.40 -58.42
C LEU A 110 19.51 -11.34 -57.33
N LEU A 111 18.61 -11.70 -56.41
CA LEU A 111 18.75 -12.91 -55.59
C LEU A 111 19.24 -14.02 -56.53
N PRO A 112 20.40 -14.66 -56.30
CA PRO A 112 20.90 -15.65 -57.23
C PRO A 112 19.89 -16.80 -57.29
N LEU A 113 19.20 -16.96 -58.42
CA LEU A 113 18.32 -18.10 -58.71
C LEU A 113 19.05 -19.45 -58.52
N ASN A 114 20.38 -19.41 -58.42
CA ASN A 114 21.30 -20.54 -58.29
C ASN A 114 21.90 -20.74 -56.89
N ALA A 115 21.44 -20.02 -55.85
CA ALA A 115 21.99 -20.15 -54.49
C ALA A 115 21.85 -21.56 -53.86
N SER A 116 21.02 -22.43 -54.46
CA SER A 116 20.81 -23.81 -54.03
C SER A 116 21.81 -24.82 -54.60
N HIS A 117 22.60 -24.48 -55.62
CA HIS A 117 23.40 -25.48 -56.36
C HIS A 117 24.90 -25.51 -56.01
N ASN A 118 25.44 -24.48 -55.37
CA ASN A 118 26.90 -24.36 -55.15
C ASN A 118 27.36 -24.48 -53.69
N ARG A 119 26.50 -24.95 -52.79
CA ARG A 119 26.95 -25.51 -51.49
C ARG A 119 27.02 -27.01 -51.67
N VAL A 120 28.14 -27.62 -51.29
CA VAL A 120 28.25 -29.08 -51.05
C VAL A 120 26.89 -29.56 -50.52
N GLN A 121 26.17 -30.36 -51.30
CA GLN A 121 24.80 -30.75 -50.98
C GLN A 121 24.76 -31.24 -49.53
N ALA A 122 24.10 -30.47 -48.67
CA ALA A 122 24.02 -30.80 -47.27
C ALA A 122 23.16 -32.06 -47.16
N THR A 123 23.80 -33.14 -46.71
CA THR A 123 23.13 -34.44 -46.51
C THR A 123 22.16 -34.39 -45.33
N VAL A 124 21.18 -35.30 -45.32
CA VAL A 124 20.25 -35.48 -44.20
C VAL A 124 21.01 -35.65 -42.88
N SER A 125 22.08 -36.44 -42.88
CA SER A 125 22.92 -36.65 -41.69
C SER A 125 23.57 -35.36 -41.19
N THR A 126 24.00 -34.46 -42.09
CA THR A 126 24.59 -33.18 -41.69
C THR A 126 23.56 -32.24 -41.07
N TYR A 127 22.36 -32.13 -41.65
CA TYR A 127 21.26 -31.35 -41.08
C TYR A 127 20.85 -31.89 -39.71
N PHE A 128 20.70 -33.21 -39.59
CA PHE A 128 20.37 -33.88 -38.34
C PHE A 128 21.43 -33.63 -37.26
N ARG A 129 22.72 -33.70 -37.61
CA ARG A 129 23.82 -33.40 -36.68
C ARG A 129 23.79 -31.95 -36.19
N TYR A 130 23.58 -30.99 -37.08
CA TYR A 130 23.48 -29.57 -36.70
C TYR A 130 22.25 -29.31 -35.83
N SER A 131 21.10 -29.88 -36.17
CA SER A 131 19.88 -29.78 -35.37
C SER A 131 20.06 -30.37 -33.96
N LEU A 132 20.66 -31.56 -33.85
CA LEU A 132 20.98 -32.15 -32.54
C LEU A 132 21.92 -31.27 -31.74
N THR A 133 22.96 -30.73 -32.36
CA THR A 133 23.95 -29.86 -31.67
C THR A 133 23.28 -28.59 -31.14
N ASP A 134 22.40 -27.97 -31.93
CA ASP A 134 21.61 -26.80 -31.51
C ASP A 134 20.63 -27.14 -30.38
N LEU A 135 19.97 -28.30 -30.43
CA LEU A 135 19.11 -28.77 -29.34
C LEU A 135 19.91 -29.00 -28.05
N PHE A 136 21.07 -29.64 -28.14
CA PHE A 136 21.93 -29.90 -26.98
C PHE A 136 22.44 -28.60 -26.35
N SER A 137 22.86 -27.61 -27.14
CA SER A 137 23.33 -26.33 -26.60
C SER A 137 22.22 -25.61 -25.82
N LYS A 138 21.00 -25.59 -26.35
CA LYS A 138 19.81 -25.04 -25.67
C LYS A 138 19.46 -25.80 -24.40
N MET A 139 19.53 -27.13 -24.41
CA MET A 139 19.23 -27.97 -23.25
C MET A 139 20.27 -27.83 -22.12
N ILE A 140 21.56 -27.70 -22.45
CA ILE A 140 22.65 -27.60 -21.46
C ILE A 140 22.60 -26.29 -20.68
N ASN A 141 22.17 -25.20 -21.33
CA ASN A 141 22.01 -23.89 -20.68
C ASN A 141 20.85 -23.86 -19.67
N GLY A 142 19.90 -24.81 -19.77
CA GLY A 142 18.77 -24.94 -18.86
C GLY A 142 19.06 -25.82 -17.63
N SER A 143 18.03 -25.98 -16.78
CA SER A 143 18.02 -26.99 -15.72
C SER A 143 17.16 -28.20 -16.14
N PRO A 144 17.75 -29.27 -16.69
CA PRO A 144 16.98 -30.37 -17.28
C PRO A 144 16.27 -31.18 -16.20
N LYS A 145 14.99 -31.46 -16.43
CA LYS A 145 14.18 -32.40 -15.66
C LYS A 145 13.94 -33.64 -16.52
N PHE A 146 14.30 -34.81 -16.01
CA PHE A 146 14.24 -36.05 -16.78
C PHE A 146 13.00 -36.86 -16.41
N VAL A 147 12.16 -37.16 -17.40
CA VAL A 147 11.09 -38.16 -17.31
C VAL A 147 11.52 -39.37 -18.13
N ARG A 148 11.36 -40.57 -17.57
CA ARG A 148 11.76 -41.84 -18.21
C ARG A 148 10.52 -42.69 -18.39
N CYS A 149 10.19 -42.98 -19.65
CA CYS A 149 9.05 -43.80 -20.01
C CYS A 149 9.48 -45.26 -20.16
N PHE A 150 8.64 -46.18 -19.66
CA PHE A 150 8.86 -47.62 -19.73
C PHE A 150 7.66 -48.29 -20.40
N LYS A 151 7.94 -49.23 -21.30
CA LYS A 151 6.92 -50.08 -21.93
C LYS A 151 6.62 -51.25 -20.99
N PRO A 152 5.40 -51.39 -20.44
CA PRO A 152 5.10 -52.40 -19.42
C PRO A 152 5.00 -53.82 -19.99
N ASN A 153 4.59 -53.97 -21.25
CA ASN A 153 4.50 -55.25 -21.97
C ASN A 153 4.58 -55.00 -23.48
N ASN A 154 4.92 -56.03 -24.25
CA ASN A 154 5.02 -55.90 -25.71
C ASN A 154 3.69 -55.95 -26.44
N ASP A 155 2.69 -56.61 -25.84
CA ASP A 155 1.38 -56.90 -26.43
C ASP A 155 0.38 -55.74 -26.35
N ARG A 156 0.79 -54.63 -25.73
CA ARG A 156 -0.02 -53.41 -25.52
C ARG A 156 -1.28 -53.65 -24.68
N VAL A 157 -1.24 -54.64 -23.79
CA VAL A 157 -2.35 -54.99 -22.91
C VAL A 157 -2.33 -54.09 -21.67
N PRO A 158 -3.43 -53.41 -21.32
CA PRO A 158 -3.50 -52.61 -20.11
C PRO A 158 -3.40 -53.49 -18.86
N GLY A 159 -2.73 -53.01 -17.81
CA GLY A 159 -2.60 -53.73 -16.53
C GLY A 159 -1.64 -54.94 -16.54
N CYS A 160 -1.14 -55.35 -17.72
CA CYS A 160 -0.13 -56.40 -17.83
C CYS A 160 1.27 -55.82 -17.62
N PHE A 161 2.06 -56.44 -16.73
CA PHE A 161 3.44 -56.04 -16.43
C PHE A 161 4.37 -57.22 -16.68
N ASP A 162 5.18 -57.12 -17.72
CA ASP A 162 6.25 -58.06 -18.00
C ASP A 162 7.55 -57.59 -17.34
N ALA A 163 7.90 -58.27 -16.24
CA ALA A 163 9.05 -57.93 -15.44
C ALA A 163 10.37 -58.05 -16.20
N GLN A 164 10.49 -58.99 -17.14
CA GLN A 164 11.75 -59.22 -17.84
C GLN A 164 12.04 -58.10 -18.84
N THR A 165 11.06 -57.73 -19.67
CA THR A 165 11.23 -56.62 -20.61
C THR A 165 11.42 -55.29 -19.89
N VAL A 166 10.69 -55.04 -18.79
CA VAL A 166 10.90 -53.81 -18.00
C VAL A 166 12.27 -53.80 -17.33
N LEU A 167 12.77 -54.94 -16.84
CA LEU A 167 14.10 -55.04 -16.25
C LEU A 167 15.21 -54.74 -17.26
N GLU A 168 15.10 -55.24 -18.49
CA GLU A 168 16.02 -54.91 -19.58
C GLU A 168 16.03 -53.41 -19.86
N GLN A 169 14.85 -52.79 -19.91
CA GLN A 169 14.71 -51.33 -20.03
C GLN A 169 15.37 -50.57 -18.90
N LEU A 170 15.25 -51.04 -17.67
CA LEU A 170 15.91 -50.43 -16.50
C LEU A 170 17.43 -50.56 -16.54
N LYS A 171 17.94 -51.69 -17.03
CA LYS A 171 19.39 -51.93 -17.22
C LYS A 171 19.94 -50.98 -18.29
N TYR A 172 19.35 -51.02 -19.48
CA TYR A 172 19.88 -50.28 -20.61
C TYR A 172 19.62 -48.77 -20.51
N SER A 173 18.61 -48.31 -19.77
CA SER A 173 18.39 -46.87 -19.52
C SER A 173 19.39 -46.27 -18.52
N GLY A 174 20.17 -47.12 -17.84
CA GLY A 174 21.17 -46.74 -16.83
C GLY A 174 20.57 -46.22 -15.52
N ILE A 175 19.26 -46.34 -15.32
CA ILE A 175 18.62 -45.90 -14.07
C ILE A 175 19.12 -46.71 -12.89
N LEU A 176 19.29 -48.03 -13.04
CA LEU A 176 19.81 -48.87 -11.96
C LEU A 176 21.23 -48.46 -11.55
N ALA A 177 22.11 -48.21 -12.53
CA ALA A 177 23.46 -47.72 -12.27
C ALA A 177 23.44 -46.33 -11.62
N ALA A 178 22.61 -45.40 -12.12
CA ALA A 178 22.47 -44.06 -11.56
C ALA A 178 21.90 -44.08 -10.14
N ALA A 179 20.92 -44.95 -9.86
CA ALA A 179 20.36 -45.16 -8.53
C ALA A 179 21.40 -45.72 -7.56
N LYS A 180 22.18 -46.72 -8.00
CA LYS A 180 23.28 -47.29 -7.21
C LYS A 180 24.34 -46.25 -6.85
N ILE A 181 24.75 -45.43 -7.83
CA ILE A 181 25.70 -44.32 -7.60
C ILE A 181 25.12 -43.29 -6.62
N ARG A 182 23.83 -42.94 -6.73
CA ARG A 182 23.18 -41.99 -5.82
C ARG A 182 22.98 -42.57 -4.41
N HIS A 183 22.75 -43.87 -4.30
CA HIS A 183 22.58 -44.58 -3.03
C HIS A 183 23.90 -44.62 -2.25
N TYR A 184 24.99 -45.07 -2.89
CA TYR A 184 26.31 -45.11 -2.24
C TYR A 184 27.00 -43.74 -2.18
N GLY A 185 26.68 -42.83 -3.10
CA GLY A 185 27.17 -41.46 -3.09
C GLY A 185 26.34 -40.50 -2.24
N PHE A 186 26.66 -39.21 -2.36
CA PHE A 186 25.89 -38.11 -1.77
C PHE A 186 25.02 -37.47 -2.84
N SER A 187 23.72 -37.81 -2.82
CA SER A 187 22.74 -37.38 -3.80
C SER A 187 22.43 -35.88 -3.73
N HIS A 188 22.60 -35.26 -2.56
CA HIS A 188 22.25 -33.86 -2.34
C HIS A 188 23.49 -33.05 -1.99
N ARG A 189 23.66 -31.92 -2.68
CA ARG A 189 24.86 -31.09 -2.59
C ARG A 189 24.42 -29.64 -2.46
N ILE A 190 24.44 -29.14 -1.23
CA ILE A 190 23.88 -27.83 -0.91
C ILE A 190 25.03 -26.88 -0.55
N PRO A 191 25.15 -25.71 -1.20
CA PRO A 191 26.11 -24.69 -0.78
C PRO A 191 25.90 -24.27 0.68
N PHE A 192 26.98 -23.94 1.40
CA PHE A 192 26.89 -23.56 2.82
C PHE A 192 25.90 -22.43 3.07
N ALA A 193 25.93 -21.38 2.24
CA ALA A 193 24.99 -20.26 2.37
C ALA A 193 23.52 -20.71 2.30
N ASN A 194 23.17 -21.50 1.29
CA ASN A 194 21.80 -21.98 1.12
C ASN A 194 21.40 -22.96 2.24
N PHE A 195 22.34 -23.76 2.75
CA PHE A 195 22.09 -24.69 3.83
C PHE A 195 21.80 -23.96 5.14
N ILE A 196 22.65 -23.01 5.52
CA ILE A 196 22.51 -22.23 6.75
C ILE A 196 21.26 -21.37 6.69
N GLN A 197 21.05 -20.63 5.61
CA GLN A 197 19.86 -19.77 5.45
C GLN A 197 18.56 -20.57 5.60
N ARG A 198 18.52 -21.80 5.09
CA ARG A 198 17.29 -22.62 5.10
C ARG A 198 17.09 -23.38 6.41
N TYR A 199 18.16 -23.90 7.00
CA TYR A 199 18.08 -24.85 8.12
C TYR A 199 18.58 -24.29 9.45
N SER A 200 19.03 -23.04 9.53
CA SER A 200 19.44 -22.38 10.79
C SER A 200 18.35 -22.47 11.87
N ILE A 201 17.09 -22.27 11.48
CA ILE A 201 15.92 -22.32 12.35
C ILE A 201 15.72 -23.68 13.06
N LEU A 202 16.30 -24.77 12.51
CA LEU A 202 16.16 -26.09 13.10
C LEU A 202 17.07 -26.29 14.32
N ALA A 203 18.15 -25.53 14.44
CA ALA A 203 19.22 -25.79 15.41
C ALA A 203 19.60 -24.57 16.26
N TYR A 204 19.25 -23.37 15.81
CA TYR A 204 19.57 -22.11 16.47
C TYR A 204 18.33 -21.22 16.59
N PRO A 205 18.23 -20.41 17.66
CA PRO A 205 17.29 -19.31 17.73
C PRO A 205 17.51 -18.33 16.57
N ILE A 206 16.41 -17.72 16.08
CA ILE A 206 16.40 -16.81 14.93
C ILE A 206 17.27 -15.55 15.15
N SER A 207 17.59 -15.23 16.41
CA SER A 207 18.28 -14.01 16.81
C SER A 207 19.81 -14.02 16.61
N ILE A 208 20.39 -15.09 16.08
CA ILE A 208 21.86 -15.25 15.96
C ILE A 208 22.26 -15.24 14.49
N ASP A 209 23.06 -14.23 14.11
CA ASP A 209 23.75 -14.22 12.81
C ASP A 209 24.88 -15.26 12.84
N LEU A 210 24.71 -16.31 12.04
CA LEU A 210 25.66 -17.42 11.98
C LEU A 210 26.67 -17.17 10.86
N PRO A 211 27.98 -17.30 11.12
CA PRO A 211 28.98 -17.22 10.08
C PRO A 211 28.77 -18.34 9.04
N LEU A 212 29.00 -18.01 7.76
CA LEU A 212 28.79 -18.90 6.61
C LEU A 212 29.92 -19.94 6.46
N THR A 213 30.33 -20.54 7.57
CA THR A 213 31.47 -21.45 7.66
C THR A 213 31.05 -22.92 7.57
N ARG A 214 32.04 -23.78 7.36
CA ARG A 214 31.84 -25.24 7.44
C ARG A 214 31.32 -25.64 8.82
N GLU A 215 31.91 -25.10 9.87
CA GLU A 215 31.62 -25.47 11.27
C GLU A 215 30.16 -25.24 11.65
N THR A 216 29.54 -24.14 11.19
CA THR A 216 28.12 -23.88 11.46
C THR A 216 27.22 -24.92 10.79
N CYS A 217 27.54 -25.36 9.57
CA CYS A 217 26.82 -26.44 8.91
C CYS A 217 26.94 -27.77 9.69
N GLU A 218 28.14 -28.08 10.18
CA GLU A 218 28.42 -29.29 10.96
C GLU A 218 27.69 -29.27 12.30
N ASN A 219 27.70 -28.14 13.00
CA ASN A 219 26.99 -27.96 14.26
C ASN A 219 25.48 -28.14 14.10
N ILE A 220 24.88 -27.64 13.02
CA ILE A 220 23.46 -27.88 12.70
C ILE A 220 23.22 -29.39 12.55
N LEU A 221 24.03 -30.09 11.75
CA LEU A 221 23.86 -31.52 11.49
C LEU A 221 24.07 -32.39 12.74
N HIS A 222 25.04 -32.02 13.59
CA HIS A 222 25.29 -32.68 14.87
C HIS A 222 24.13 -32.49 15.85
N LYS A 223 23.61 -31.26 15.98
CA LYS A 223 22.41 -30.98 16.81
C LYS A 223 21.20 -31.78 16.33
N LEU A 224 21.05 -31.95 15.02
CA LEU A 224 19.98 -32.77 14.42
C LEU A 224 20.25 -34.28 14.47
N LYS A 225 21.37 -34.72 15.08
CA LYS A 225 21.79 -36.12 15.23
C LYS A 225 21.81 -36.90 13.90
N MET A 226 22.18 -36.25 12.81
CA MET A 226 22.29 -36.89 11.49
C MET A 226 23.65 -37.59 11.33
N GLN A 227 23.66 -38.75 10.65
CA GLN A 227 24.86 -39.59 10.46
C GLN A 227 25.19 -39.78 8.97
N ASN A 228 26.44 -40.07 8.62
CA ASN A 228 26.87 -40.30 7.22
C ASN A 228 26.66 -39.08 6.30
N TRP A 229 26.95 -37.88 6.79
CA TRP A 229 27.10 -36.68 5.97
C TRP A 229 28.58 -36.34 5.82
N THR A 230 28.92 -35.50 4.85
CA THR A 230 30.29 -34.97 4.70
C THR A 230 30.24 -33.52 4.23
N THR A 231 31.26 -32.75 4.57
CA THR A 231 31.42 -31.35 4.19
C THR A 231 32.58 -31.20 3.22
N GLY A 232 32.33 -30.52 2.10
CA GLY A 232 33.37 -30.17 1.14
C GLY A 232 34.01 -28.82 1.46
N LYS A 233 34.65 -28.22 0.46
CA LYS A 233 35.20 -26.85 0.58
C LYS A 233 34.12 -25.77 0.65
N SER A 234 33.01 -25.94 -0.07
CA SER A 234 31.94 -24.93 -0.21
C SER A 234 30.52 -25.47 -0.08
N LYS A 235 30.36 -26.80 0.08
CA LYS A 235 29.06 -27.49 0.03
C LYS A 235 28.97 -28.58 1.07
N VAL A 236 27.76 -28.76 1.61
CA VAL A 236 27.37 -29.92 2.41
C VAL A 236 26.90 -31.02 1.47
N PHE A 237 27.37 -32.24 1.71
CA PHE A 237 27.01 -33.44 0.96
C PHE A 237 26.17 -34.35 1.84
N LEU A 238 24.95 -34.59 1.38
CA LEU A 238 23.92 -35.33 2.11
C LEU A 238 23.45 -36.55 1.32
N LYS A 239 23.08 -37.58 2.05
CA LYS A 239 22.38 -38.76 1.52
C LYS A 239 20.93 -38.41 1.19
N TYR A 240 20.28 -39.27 0.40
CA TYR A 240 18.90 -39.04 -0.05
C TYR A 240 17.92 -38.96 1.14
N TYR A 241 18.10 -39.79 2.17
CA TYR A 241 17.24 -39.83 3.34
C TYR A 241 17.39 -38.59 4.25
N HIS A 242 18.55 -37.92 4.26
CA HIS A 242 18.71 -36.68 5.03
C HIS A 242 17.82 -35.55 4.51
N ALA A 243 17.61 -35.49 3.20
CA ALA A 243 16.78 -34.47 2.59
C ALA A 243 15.33 -34.58 3.07
N GLU A 244 14.83 -35.81 3.12
CA GLU A 244 13.49 -36.11 3.63
C GLU A 244 13.40 -35.82 5.13
N GLN A 245 14.40 -36.23 5.91
CA GLN A 245 14.46 -35.95 7.35
C GLN A 245 14.47 -34.44 7.65
N LEU A 246 15.33 -33.67 6.97
CA LEU A 246 15.39 -32.21 7.09
C LEU A 246 14.07 -31.55 6.71
N THR A 247 13.46 -31.99 5.60
CA THR A 247 12.16 -31.47 5.15
C THR A 247 11.05 -31.75 6.16
N ARG A 248 11.05 -32.94 6.76
CA ARG A 248 10.08 -33.31 7.80
C ARG A 248 10.23 -32.47 9.06
N LEU A 249 11.46 -32.30 9.56
CA LEU A 249 11.74 -31.46 10.73
C LEU A 249 11.36 -29.99 10.48
N TYR A 250 11.71 -29.47 9.30
CA TYR A 250 11.34 -28.12 8.88
C TYR A 250 9.83 -27.92 8.79
N SER A 251 9.11 -28.90 8.23
CA SER A 251 7.65 -28.85 8.15
C SER A 251 7.01 -28.85 9.55
N ASN A 252 7.56 -29.61 10.50
CA ASN A 252 7.07 -29.62 11.88
C ASN A 252 7.27 -28.28 12.58
N MET A 253 8.43 -27.64 12.39
CA MET A 253 8.70 -26.29 12.92
C MET A 253 7.72 -25.26 12.33
N ILE A 254 7.49 -25.28 11.01
CA ILE A 254 6.51 -24.40 10.37
C ILE A 254 5.11 -24.60 10.95
N ARG A 255 4.67 -25.85 11.16
CA ARG A 255 3.37 -26.13 11.78
C ARG A 255 3.28 -25.54 13.19
N ALA A 256 4.33 -25.68 14.01
CA ALA A 256 4.36 -25.07 15.34
C ALA A 256 4.25 -23.54 15.29
N ILE A 257 4.96 -22.90 14.34
CA ILE A 257 4.87 -21.45 14.12
C ILE A 257 3.45 -21.05 13.73
N ILE A 258 2.80 -21.77 12.82
CA ILE A 258 1.42 -21.50 12.40
C ILE A 258 0.47 -21.62 13.59
N THR A 259 0.66 -22.63 14.44
CA THR A 259 -0.12 -22.78 15.68
C THR A 259 0.03 -21.57 16.58
N ILE A 260 1.25 -21.11 16.86
CA ILE A 260 1.50 -19.91 17.67
C ILE A 260 0.85 -18.67 17.04
N GLN A 261 1.00 -18.48 15.73
CA GLN A 261 0.37 -17.38 15.00
C GLN A 261 -1.15 -17.41 15.11
N SER A 262 -1.77 -18.59 15.10
CA SER A 262 -3.23 -18.73 15.28
C SER A 262 -3.68 -18.27 16.66
N TYR A 263 -2.94 -18.63 17.73
CA TYR A 263 -3.22 -18.18 19.09
C TYR A 263 -3.07 -16.66 19.23
N VAL A 264 -2.01 -16.08 18.65
CA VAL A 264 -1.79 -14.63 18.67
C VAL A 264 -2.91 -13.90 17.94
N ARG A 265 -3.28 -14.35 16.73
CA ARG A 265 -4.41 -13.79 15.98
C ARG A 265 -5.72 -13.87 16.77
N MET A 266 -6.00 -15.02 17.39
CA MET A 266 -7.18 -15.19 18.24
C MET A 266 -7.17 -14.23 19.43
N ARG A 267 -6.04 -14.08 20.13
CA ARG A 267 -5.91 -13.15 21.26
C ARG A 267 -6.13 -11.70 20.85
N LEU A 268 -5.57 -11.28 19.70
CA LEU A 268 -5.77 -9.94 19.15
C LEU A 268 -7.24 -9.68 18.82
N VAL A 269 -7.94 -10.63 18.21
CA VAL A 269 -9.38 -10.51 17.91
C VAL A 269 -10.21 -10.43 19.19
N ARG A 270 -9.96 -11.30 20.17
CA ARG A 270 -10.66 -11.27 21.48
C ARG A 270 -10.44 -9.95 22.23
N SER A 271 -9.22 -9.44 22.23
CA SER A 271 -8.90 -8.14 22.85
C SER A 271 -9.68 -6.99 22.19
N ARG A 272 -9.68 -6.94 20.84
CA ARG A 272 -10.46 -5.94 20.08
C ARG A 272 -11.97 -6.07 20.31
N PHE A 273 -12.48 -7.29 20.40
CA PHE A 273 -13.90 -7.54 20.69
C PHE A 273 -14.29 -7.04 22.08
N LYS A 274 -13.48 -7.34 23.11
CA LYS A 274 -13.72 -6.85 24.48
C LYS A 274 -13.70 -5.32 24.55
N GLN A 275 -12.74 -4.68 23.88
CA GLN A 275 -12.70 -3.21 23.77
C GLN A 275 -13.96 -2.63 23.10
N ARG A 276 -14.46 -3.28 22.04
CA ARG A 276 -15.72 -2.88 21.40
C ARG A 276 -16.92 -3.06 22.34
N GLN A 277 -16.98 -4.14 23.10
CA GLN A 277 -18.04 -4.34 24.10
C GLN A 277 -18.02 -3.25 25.19
N TYR A 278 -16.85 -2.91 25.75
CA TYR A 278 -16.75 -1.82 26.71
C TYR A 278 -17.19 -0.47 26.13
N LYS A 279 -16.79 -0.16 24.88
CA LYS A 279 -17.27 1.04 24.18
C LYS A 279 -18.80 1.02 24.02
N HIS A 280 -19.36 -0.09 23.57
CA HIS A 280 -20.82 -0.22 23.40
C HIS A 280 -21.59 -0.11 24.72
N SER A 281 -21.09 -0.72 25.81
CA SER A 281 -21.69 -0.57 27.14
C SER A 281 -21.62 0.88 27.63
N ASN A 282 -20.50 1.57 27.43
CA ASN A 282 -20.38 2.99 27.76
C ASN A 282 -21.31 3.84 26.90
N ASP A 283 -21.39 3.58 25.59
CA ASP A 283 -22.31 4.27 24.68
C ASP A 283 -23.77 4.04 25.08
N MET A 284 -24.14 2.83 25.51
CA MET A 284 -25.46 2.53 26.06
C MET A 284 -25.75 3.31 27.34
N ILE A 285 -24.81 3.35 28.30
CA ILE A 285 -24.95 4.13 29.54
C ILE A 285 -25.11 5.62 29.22
N ILE A 286 -24.30 6.14 28.30
CA ILE A 286 -24.38 7.53 27.84
C ILE A 286 -25.76 7.78 27.19
N GLN A 287 -26.23 6.87 26.32
CA GLN A 287 -27.57 7.00 25.72
C GLN A 287 -28.69 6.96 26.77
N GLU A 288 -28.61 6.10 27.79
CA GLU A 288 -29.58 6.09 28.88
C GLU A 288 -29.55 7.37 29.72
N LEU A 289 -28.37 7.88 30.05
CA LEU A 289 -28.20 9.16 30.74
C LEU A 289 -28.78 10.33 29.92
N HIS A 290 -28.59 10.32 28.60
CA HIS A 290 -29.15 11.32 27.69
C HIS A 290 -30.67 11.17 27.51
N ARG A 291 -31.23 9.95 27.58
CA ARG A 291 -32.69 9.72 27.50
C ARG A 291 -33.40 9.98 28.82
N HIS A 292 -32.69 10.05 29.94
CA HIS A 292 -33.31 10.30 31.24
C HIS A 292 -33.84 11.74 31.35
N PRO A 293 -35.16 11.96 31.48
CA PRO A 293 -35.79 13.29 31.43
C PRO A 293 -35.38 14.23 32.57
N LYS A 294 -34.74 13.71 33.62
CA LYS A 294 -34.22 14.48 34.76
C LYS A 294 -32.96 15.30 34.44
N PHE A 295 -32.22 15.04 33.36
CA PHE A 295 -31.01 15.79 33.04
C PHE A 295 -31.20 16.82 31.91
N SER A 296 -32.15 16.62 30.99
CA SER A 296 -32.35 17.55 29.87
C SER A 296 -33.37 18.68 30.13
N ARG A 297 -34.27 18.57 31.10
CA ARG A 297 -35.33 19.58 31.33
C ARG A 297 -35.15 20.48 32.57
N PRO A 298 -34.76 20.00 33.76
CA PRO A 298 -34.86 20.84 34.97
C PRO A 298 -33.72 21.84 35.15
N ILE A 299 -32.62 21.74 34.39
CA ILE A 299 -31.49 22.69 34.48
C ILE A 299 -31.84 24.00 33.76
N ILE A 300 -32.44 23.91 32.57
CA ILE A 300 -32.80 25.07 31.76
C ILE A 300 -33.94 25.86 32.45
N ASP A 301 -34.96 25.16 32.97
CA ASP A 301 -36.10 25.80 33.64
C ASP A 301 -35.70 26.52 34.95
N ASN A 302 -34.78 25.94 35.74
CA ASN A 302 -34.35 26.55 37.01
C ASN A 302 -33.48 27.80 36.83
N GLU A 303 -32.64 27.84 35.80
CA GLU A 303 -31.82 29.02 35.53
C GLU A 303 -32.68 30.18 34.98
N GLN A 304 -33.65 29.87 34.12
CA GLN A 304 -34.60 30.85 33.60
C GLN A 304 -35.49 31.42 34.70
N LEU A 305 -36.05 30.57 35.59
CA LEU A 305 -36.84 31.00 36.74
C LEU A 305 -36.07 31.92 37.71
N LYS A 306 -34.76 31.71 37.88
CA LYS A 306 -33.90 32.60 38.69
C LYS A 306 -33.71 33.96 38.02
N LYS A 307 -33.50 33.99 36.70
CA LYS A 307 -33.36 35.22 35.91
C LYS A 307 -34.66 36.03 35.93
N ASP A 308 -35.81 35.36 35.81
CA ASP A 308 -37.12 36.02 35.82
C ASP A 308 -37.44 36.62 37.19
N LYS A 309 -37.16 35.90 38.29
CA LYS A 309 -37.32 36.44 39.66
C LYS A 309 -36.41 37.65 39.91
N ALA A 310 -35.15 37.58 39.45
CA ALA A 310 -34.22 38.70 39.57
C ALA A 310 -34.68 39.92 38.74
N ALA A 311 -35.18 39.69 37.52
CA ALA A 311 -35.72 40.75 36.66
C ALA A 311 -36.93 41.44 37.29
N ILE A 312 -37.89 40.67 37.83
CA ILE A 312 -39.08 41.22 38.53
C ILE A 312 -38.65 42.06 39.74
N TYR A 313 -37.68 41.58 40.52
CA TYR A 313 -37.18 42.32 41.68
C TYR A 313 -36.54 43.65 41.26
N ILE A 314 -35.62 43.63 40.29
CA ILE A 314 -34.96 44.84 39.78
C ILE A 314 -35.98 45.83 39.21
N GLN A 315 -36.94 45.35 38.41
CA GLN A 315 -38.02 46.16 37.85
C GLN A 315 -38.86 46.80 38.95
N SER A 316 -39.19 46.07 40.02
CA SER A 316 -39.95 46.60 41.16
C SER A 316 -39.19 47.71 41.89
N CYS A 317 -37.88 47.54 42.11
CA CYS A 317 -37.02 48.54 42.74
C CYS A 317 -36.93 49.82 41.89
N ILE A 318 -36.71 49.67 40.58
CA ILE A 318 -36.61 50.81 39.65
C ILE A 318 -37.95 51.55 39.56
N ARG A 319 -39.07 50.84 39.38
CA ARG A 319 -40.40 51.46 39.35
C ARG A 319 -40.70 52.24 40.63
N GLY A 320 -40.37 51.66 41.80
CA GLY A 320 -40.52 52.33 43.08
C GLY A 320 -39.62 53.56 43.24
N TYR A 321 -38.37 53.49 42.76
CA TYR A 321 -37.44 54.62 42.78
C TYR A 321 -37.93 55.77 41.91
N LEU A 322 -38.32 55.49 40.66
CA LEU A 322 -38.84 56.49 39.73
C LEU A 322 -40.08 57.20 40.27
N GLN A 323 -41.02 56.45 40.86
CA GLN A 323 -42.21 57.03 41.48
C GLN A 323 -41.87 57.97 42.65
N ARG A 324 -40.91 57.59 43.51
CA ARG A 324 -40.46 58.43 44.63
C ARG A 324 -39.74 59.69 44.15
N CYS A 325 -38.93 59.61 43.08
CA CYS A 325 -38.31 60.78 42.46
C CYS A 325 -39.37 61.74 41.90
N HIS A 326 -40.39 61.20 41.22
CA HIS A 326 -41.49 61.99 40.67
C HIS A 326 -42.28 62.73 41.78
N ILE A 327 -42.61 62.04 42.87
CA ILE A 327 -43.30 62.64 44.02
C ILE A 327 -42.46 63.75 44.66
N LYS A 328 -41.16 63.51 44.90
CA LYS A 328 -40.25 64.54 45.44
C LYS A 328 -40.18 65.79 44.56
N GLN A 329 -40.25 65.62 43.24
CA GLN A 329 -40.24 66.74 42.30
C GLN A 329 -41.54 67.54 42.35
N ILE A 330 -42.69 66.87 42.46
CA ILE A 330 -43.99 67.51 42.69
C ILE A 330 -43.99 68.28 44.02
N ASP A 331 -43.50 67.69 45.10
CA ASP A 331 -43.48 68.37 46.41
C ASP A 331 -42.57 69.60 46.40
N LYS A 332 -41.44 69.55 45.69
CA LYS A 332 -40.55 70.71 45.49
C LYS A 332 -41.18 71.83 44.68
N LEU A 333 -42.06 71.49 43.72
CA LEU A 333 -42.83 72.48 42.96
C LEU A 333 -43.92 73.11 43.83
N LYS A 334 -44.64 72.30 44.62
CA LYS A 334 -45.64 72.79 45.58
C LYS A 334 -45.04 73.73 46.61
N SER A 335 -43.87 73.40 47.19
CA SER A 335 -43.22 74.24 48.20
C SER A 335 -42.70 75.58 47.65
N LYS A 336 -42.26 75.61 46.38
CA LYS A 336 -41.91 76.88 45.71
C LYS A 336 -43.13 77.78 45.50
N VAL A 337 -44.26 77.20 45.13
CA VAL A 337 -45.51 77.94 44.93
C VAL A 337 -46.00 78.54 46.26
N THR A 338 -45.99 77.78 47.35
CA THR A 338 -46.39 78.30 48.68
C THR A 338 -45.48 79.44 49.16
N LEU A 339 -44.16 79.32 48.97
CA LEU A 339 -43.20 80.39 49.34
C LEU A 339 -43.43 81.68 48.54
N SER A 340 -43.88 81.57 47.28
CA SER A 340 -44.24 82.74 46.46
C SER A 340 -45.48 83.47 46.98
N TYR A 341 -46.47 82.74 47.50
CA TYR A 341 -47.66 83.37 48.09
C TYR A 341 -47.35 84.05 49.42
N GLU A 342 -46.50 83.45 50.27
CA GLU A 342 -46.08 84.04 51.55
C GLU A 342 -45.23 85.31 51.36
N THR A 343 -44.31 85.30 50.38
CA THR A 343 -43.51 86.49 50.03
C THR A 343 -44.37 87.62 49.45
N ALA A 344 -45.35 87.31 48.61
CA ALA A 344 -46.32 88.31 48.13
C ALA A 344 -47.15 88.90 49.29
N ALA A 345 -47.64 88.05 50.21
CA ALA A 345 -48.42 88.49 51.37
C ALA A 345 -47.61 89.42 52.30
N THR A 346 -46.35 89.09 52.58
CA THR A 346 -45.47 89.92 53.43
C THR A 346 -45.15 91.27 52.82
N ILE A 347 -44.97 91.36 51.49
CA ILE A 347 -44.76 92.63 50.78
C ILE A 347 -46.01 93.51 50.89
N ILE A 348 -47.20 92.95 50.65
CA ILE A 348 -48.48 93.68 50.75
C ILE A 348 -48.68 94.20 52.18
N GLN A 349 -48.48 93.35 53.19
CA GLN A 349 -48.59 93.72 54.60
C GLN A 349 -47.60 94.83 55.00
N LYS A 350 -46.34 94.75 54.53
CA LYS A 350 -45.31 95.78 54.75
C LYS A 350 -45.72 97.14 54.17
N CYS A 351 -46.20 97.16 52.92
CA CYS A 351 -46.66 98.39 52.27
C CYS A 351 -47.87 98.99 53.00
N PHE A 352 -48.84 98.16 53.41
CA PHE A 352 -50.02 98.62 54.14
C PHE A 352 -49.68 99.22 55.52
N ARG A 353 -48.78 98.58 56.27
CA ARG A 353 -48.28 99.11 57.55
C ARG A 353 -47.59 100.46 57.38
N GLY A 354 -46.80 100.63 56.31
CA GLY A 354 -46.16 101.91 55.97
C GLY A 354 -47.15 103.03 55.56
N TYR A 355 -48.27 102.67 54.94
CA TYR A 355 -49.34 103.62 54.64
C TYR A 355 -50.04 104.11 55.92
N LEU A 356 -50.35 103.21 56.87
CA LEU A 356 -51.00 103.56 58.13
C LEU A 356 -50.18 104.54 58.99
N THR A 357 -48.86 104.34 59.09
CA THR A 357 -47.98 105.25 59.84
C THR A 357 -47.91 106.63 59.20
N ARG A 358 -47.83 106.72 57.86
CA ARG A 358 -47.88 108.02 57.17
C ARG A 358 -49.22 108.73 57.42
N LYS A 359 -50.34 108.02 57.33
CA LYS A 359 -51.68 108.58 57.60
C LYS A 359 -51.79 109.12 59.03
N ALA A 360 -51.28 108.39 60.02
CA ALA A 360 -51.27 108.83 61.41
C ALA A 360 -50.41 110.10 61.63
N TYR A 361 -49.22 110.17 61.01
CA TYR A 361 -48.35 111.34 61.10
C TYR A 361 -49.01 112.61 60.51
N TYR A 362 -49.68 112.49 59.35
CA TYR A 362 -50.40 113.62 58.75
C TYR A 362 -51.51 114.16 59.67
N LEU A 363 -52.27 113.28 60.33
CA LEU A 363 -53.32 113.68 61.28
C LEU A 363 -52.75 114.33 62.55
N TYR A 364 -51.62 113.83 63.07
CA TYR A 364 -50.94 114.41 64.22
C TYR A 364 -50.43 115.83 63.93
N ARG A 365 -49.81 116.04 62.77
CA ARG A 365 -49.32 117.36 62.34
C ARG A 365 -50.45 118.40 62.24
N GLN A 366 -51.64 118.01 61.77
CA GLN A 366 -52.80 118.89 61.74
C GLN A 366 -53.26 119.30 63.15
N ARG A 367 -53.30 118.36 64.11
CA ARG A 367 -53.70 118.64 65.51
C ARG A 367 -52.75 119.61 66.23
N LEU A 368 -51.45 119.42 66.07
CA LEU A 368 -50.43 120.31 66.66
C LEU A 368 -50.58 121.74 66.16
N HIS A 369 -50.84 121.92 64.86
CA HIS A 369 -51.02 123.24 64.27
C HIS A 369 -52.24 123.97 64.82
N THR A 370 -53.33 123.25 65.11
CA THR A 370 -54.52 123.81 65.79
C THR A 370 -54.28 124.15 67.26
N GLN A 371 -53.52 123.34 68.00
CA GLN A 371 -53.27 123.59 69.43
C GLN A 371 -52.39 124.82 69.67
N ILE A 372 -51.37 125.04 68.83
CA ILE A 372 -50.46 126.19 68.94
C ILE A 372 -51.23 127.51 68.74
N LEU A 373 -52.20 127.53 67.82
CA LEU A 373 -53.04 128.70 67.58
C LEU A 373 -53.93 129.03 68.80
N CYS A 374 -54.49 128.02 69.47
CA CYS A 374 -55.31 128.24 70.67
C CYS A 374 -54.48 128.74 71.88
N PHE A 375 -53.24 128.27 72.04
CA PHE A 375 -52.40 128.63 73.19
C PHE A 375 -51.97 130.10 73.17
N LEU A 376 -51.66 130.65 71.98
CA LEU A 376 -51.29 132.06 71.84
C LEU A 376 -52.44 133.00 72.20
N GLN A 377 -53.69 132.58 71.99
CA GLN A 377 -54.87 133.39 72.30
C GLN A 377 -55.19 133.45 73.81
N GLN A 378 -54.76 132.46 74.59
CA GLN A 378 -54.96 132.44 76.05
C GLN A 378 -53.95 133.31 76.82
N ILE A 379 -52.74 133.49 76.30
CA ILE A 379 -51.70 134.29 76.98
C ILE A 379 -52.08 135.79 77.01
N GLU A 380 -52.72 136.32 75.96
CA GLU A 380 -53.22 137.69 75.95
C GLU A 380 -54.29 137.96 77.02
N LEU A 381 -55.13 136.98 77.32
CA LEU A 381 -56.24 137.11 78.28
C LEU A 381 -55.76 137.09 79.74
N ILE A 382 -54.69 136.35 80.06
CA ILE A 382 -54.17 136.22 81.44
C ILE A 382 -53.34 137.45 81.84
N SER A 383 -52.63 138.06 80.89
CA SER A 383 -51.84 139.29 81.11
C SER A 383 -52.71 140.45 81.62
N ASN A 384 -53.92 140.59 81.10
CA ASN A 384 -54.80 141.71 81.46
C ASN A 384 -55.48 141.54 82.84
N ASP A 385 -55.68 140.31 83.31
CA ASP A 385 -56.35 140.05 84.61
C ASP A 385 -55.38 140.10 85.81
N PHE A 386 -54.07 139.98 85.58
CA PHE A 386 -53.07 140.03 86.65
C PHE A 386 -52.81 141.45 87.17
N PHE A 387 -52.80 142.46 86.30
CA PHE A 387 -52.45 143.83 86.71
C PHE A 387 -53.57 144.59 87.43
N THR A 388 -54.83 144.16 87.33
CA THR A 388 -55.96 144.81 88.02
C THR A 388 -56.09 144.39 89.49
N LYS A 389 -55.57 143.21 89.90
CA LYS A 389 -55.75 142.67 91.26
C LYS A 389 -54.76 143.20 92.31
N ILE A 390 -53.68 143.88 91.93
CA ILE A 390 -52.70 144.41 92.89
C ILE A 390 -53.05 145.85 93.36
N VAL A 391 -53.98 146.54 92.69
CA VAL A 391 -54.39 147.93 93.02
C VAL A 391 -55.32 148.02 94.27
N LYS A 392 -55.41 146.99 95.14
CA LYS A 392 -56.34 147.00 96.30
C LYS A 392 -55.79 146.52 97.65
N THR A 393 -54.48 146.49 97.85
CA THR A 393 -53.84 146.40 99.17
C THR A 393 -52.60 147.27 99.19
#